data_AF-A0A6P0Z7N7-F1
#
_entry.id   AF-A0A6P0Z7N7-F1
#
_cell.length_a   1.000
_cell.length_b   1.000
_cell.length_c   1.000
_cell.angle_alpha   90.00
_cell.angle_beta   90.00
_cell.angle_gamma   90.00
#
_symmetry.space_group_name_H-M   'P 1'
#
loop_
_entity.id
_entity.type
_entity.pdbx_description
1 polymer ?
#
loop_
_entity_poly.entity_id
_entity_poly.type
_entity_poly.pdbx_seq_one_letter_code
_entity_poly.pdbx_strand_id
1 'polypeptide(L)'
;MGFILLLGALVSTAVLVELDVLRLLQSSGNLWQFLGQLLTVPDWAYIPKLLLKMLETIEMGIVSTAIALLLSLPLGVLAARNTSPHPVLYHCIRNLLNLMRALPELVWALVFVSAVGLGPLPGVMALIFVTTGFLGKFLAESIEVVD
;
A
#
# COMPACT_ATOMS: atom_id res chain seq x y z
N MET A 1 39.77 -1.06 -10.98
CA MET A 1 39.41 -0.85 -9.56
C MET A 1 37.90 -0.78 -9.32
N GLY A 2 37.13 0.03 -10.06
CA GLY A 2 35.67 0.14 -9.85
C GLY A 2 34.88 -1.17 -9.97
N PHE A 3 35.23 -2.05 -10.91
CA PHE A 3 34.53 -3.33 -11.12
C PHE A 3 34.69 -4.32 -9.95
N ILE A 4 35.85 -4.31 -9.30
CA ILE A 4 36.14 -5.20 -8.15
C ILE A 4 35.40 -4.72 -6.90
N LEU A 5 35.29 -3.40 -6.71
CA LEU A 5 34.51 -2.80 -5.63
C LEU A 5 33.00 -3.05 -5.82
N LEU A 6 32.52 -3.02 -7.07
CA LEU A 6 31.12 -3.28 -7.39
C LEU A 6 30.77 -4.76 -7.20
N LEU A 7 31.65 -5.68 -7.61
CA LEU A 7 31.54 -7.11 -7.31
C LEU A 7 31.58 -7.38 -5.80
N GLY A 8 32.47 -6.71 -5.07
CA GLY A 8 32.55 -6.83 -3.60
C GLY A 8 31.27 -6.34 -2.91
N ALA A 9 30.69 -5.24 -3.36
CA ALA A 9 29.42 -4.71 -2.84
C ALA A 9 28.23 -5.61 -3.18
N LEU A 10 28.23 -6.28 -4.33
CA LEU A 10 27.22 -7.28 -4.72
C LEU A 10 27.31 -8.55 -3.88
N VAL A 11 28.52 -9.01 -3.59
CA VAL A 11 28.73 -10.21 -2.75
C VAL A 11 28.37 -9.92 -1.29
N SER A 12 28.69 -8.73 -0.78
CA SER A 12 28.30 -8.35 0.59
C SER A 12 26.78 -8.18 0.73
N THR A 13 26.10 -7.65 -0.30
CA THR A 13 24.63 -7.60 -0.32
C THR A 13 24.00 -8.99 -0.46
N ALA A 14 24.62 -9.93 -1.18
CA ALA A 14 24.11 -11.29 -1.27
C ALA A 14 24.04 -12.01 0.09
N VAL A 15 24.98 -11.72 1.00
CA VAL A 15 24.97 -12.25 2.38
C VAL A 15 23.87 -11.59 3.23
N LEU A 16 23.60 -10.30 3.02
CA LEU A 16 22.50 -9.57 3.68
C LEU A 16 21.10 -10.01 3.23
N VAL A 17 20.98 -10.55 2.01
CA VAL A 17 19.72 -11.02 1.43
C VAL A 17 19.40 -12.47 1.85
N GLU A 18 20.24 -13.12 2.66
CA GLU A 18 20.10 -14.54 3.02
C GLU A 18 19.91 -15.44 1.79
N LEU A 19 20.62 -15.13 0.69
CA LEU A 19 20.57 -15.93 -0.54
C LEU A 19 21.27 -17.27 -0.33
N ASP A 20 20.54 -18.24 0.22
CA ASP A 20 20.93 -19.63 0.28
C ASP A 20 20.86 -20.25 -1.12
N VAL A 21 21.93 -20.10 -1.91
CA VAL A 21 22.09 -20.74 -3.24
C VAL A 21 21.88 -22.26 -3.16
N LEU A 22 22.25 -22.86 -2.03
CA LEU A 22 22.02 -24.27 -1.70
C LEU A 22 20.52 -24.63 -1.55
N ARG A 23 19.69 -23.76 -0.95
CA ARG A 23 18.24 -23.98 -0.82
C ARG A 23 17.52 -23.84 -2.16
N LEU A 24 17.99 -22.94 -3.03
CA LEU A 24 17.45 -22.78 -4.38
C LEU A 24 17.72 -24.02 -5.25
N LEU A 25 18.93 -24.58 -5.19
CA LEU A 25 19.27 -25.83 -5.88
C LEU A 25 18.48 -27.03 -5.35
N GLN A 26 18.30 -27.14 -4.03
CA GLN A 26 17.51 -28.20 -3.41
C GLN A 26 15.99 -28.05 -3.67
N SER A 27 15.49 -26.83 -3.79
CA SER A 27 14.07 -26.55 -4.08
C SER A 27 13.71 -26.63 -5.56
N SER A 28 14.67 -26.94 -6.45
CA SER A 28 14.43 -27.09 -7.89
C SER A 28 13.37 -28.15 -8.21
N GLY A 29 13.28 -29.23 -7.41
CA GLY A 29 12.19 -30.21 -7.51
C GLY A 29 10.80 -29.61 -7.20
N ASN A 30 10.71 -28.78 -6.16
CA ASN A 30 9.45 -28.12 -5.77
C ASN A 30 9.03 -27.05 -6.78
N LEU A 31 9.99 -26.35 -7.39
CA LEU A 31 9.76 -25.42 -8.49
C LEU A 31 9.17 -26.14 -9.71
N TRP A 32 9.68 -27.32 -10.06
CA TRP A 32 9.13 -28.11 -11.16
C TRP A 32 7.70 -28.61 -10.88
N GLN A 33 7.42 -29.02 -9.64
CA GLN A 33 6.08 -29.43 -9.25
C GLN A 33 5.09 -28.26 -9.29
N PHE A 34 5.50 -27.07 -8.82
CA PHE A 34 4.70 -25.85 -8.90
C PHE A 34 4.43 -25.42 -10.35
N LEU A 35 5.46 -25.43 -11.21
CA LEU A 35 5.32 -25.15 -12.64
C LEU A 35 4.40 -26.16 -13.34
N GLY A 36 4.50 -27.44 -12.96
CA GLY A 36 3.59 -28.48 -13.43
C GLY A 36 2.13 -28.20 -13.04
N GLN A 37 1.89 -27.68 -11.82
CA GLN A 37 0.55 -27.29 -11.36
C GLN A 37 0.00 -26.08 -12.12
N LEU A 38 0.85 -25.12 -12.55
CA LEU A 38 0.40 -24.00 -13.39
C LEU A 38 -0.13 -24.44 -14.77
N LEU A 39 0.30 -25.61 -15.26
CA LEU A 39 -0.14 -26.19 -16.54
C LEU A 39 -1.35 -27.13 -16.40
N THR A 40 -1.84 -27.37 -15.19
CA THR A 40 -3.05 -28.20 -14.98
C THR A 40 -4.32 -27.44 -15.38
N VAL A 41 -5.33 -28.20 -15.83
CA VAL A 41 -6.60 -27.65 -16.33
C VAL A 41 -7.30 -26.84 -15.22
N PRO A 42 -7.70 -25.57 -15.46
CA PRO A 42 -8.40 -24.77 -14.47
C PRO A 42 -9.71 -25.43 -14.02
N ASP A 43 -10.00 -25.38 -12.72
CA ASP A 43 -11.30 -25.79 -12.20
C ASP A 43 -12.39 -24.76 -12.57
N TRP A 44 -13.16 -25.07 -13.61
CA TRP A 44 -14.24 -24.22 -14.11
C TRP A 44 -15.33 -23.95 -13.06
N ALA A 45 -15.50 -24.84 -12.08
CA ALA A 45 -16.47 -24.65 -11.00
C ALA A 45 -16.05 -23.57 -10.00
N TYR A 46 -14.77 -23.18 -9.99
CA TYR A 46 -14.24 -22.13 -9.11
C TYR A 46 -14.47 -20.71 -9.65
N ILE A 47 -14.74 -20.56 -10.95
CA ILE A 47 -14.90 -19.25 -11.60
C ILE A 47 -15.96 -18.35 -10.93
N PRO A 48 -17.17 -18.84 -10.58
CA PRO A 48 -18.17 -17.98 -9.93
C PRO A 48 -17.69 -17.41 -8.60
N LYS A 49 -16.96 -18.21 -7.81
CA LYS A 49 -16.38 -17.77 -6.53
C LYS A 49 -15.27 -16.75 -6.76
N LEU A 50 -14.43 -16.94 -7.77
CA LEU A 50 -13.42 -15.96 -8.15
C LEU A 50 -14.04 -14.63 -8.56
N LEU A 51 -15.11 -14.65 -9.36
CA LEU A 51 -15.80 -13.46 -9.82
C LEU A 51 -16.38 -12.65 -8.65
N LEU A 52 -16.97 -13.33 -7.65
CA LEU A 52 -17.43 -12.68 -6.42
C LEU A 52 -16.28 -12.02 -5.65
N LYS A 53 -15.11 -12.66 -5.57
CA LYS A 53 -13.92 -12.08 -4.93
C LYS A 53 -13.31 -10.92 -5.71
N MET A 54 -13.40 -10.94 -7.04
CA MET A 54 -13.01 -9.80 -7.86
C MET A 54 -13.94 -8.60 -7.64
N LEU A 55 -15.25 -8.85 -7.53
CA LEU A 55 -16.23 -7.81 -7.25
C LEU A 55 -15.99 -7.18 -5.87
N GLU A 56 -15.65 -7.99 -4.86
CA GLU A 56 -15.28 -7.52 -3.53
C GLU A 56 -14.11 -6.52 -3.58
N THR A 57 -13.06 -6.77 -4.39
CA THR A 57 -11.96 -5.81 -4.58
C THR A 57 -12.42 -4.49 -5.20
N ILE A 58 -13.35 -4.55 -6.16
CA ILE A 58 -13.93 -3.35 -6.80
C ILE A 58 -14.72 -2.55 -5.76
N GLU A 59 -15.57 -3.21 -4.98
CA GLU A 59 -16.35 -2.60 -3.91
C GLU A 59 -15.44 -1.94 -2.87
N MET A 60 -14.37 -2.63 -2.44
CA MET A 60 -13.37 -2.09 -1.52
C MET A 60 -12.75 -0.80 -2.06
N GLY A 61 -12.36 -0.78 -3.34
CA GLY A 61 -11.77 0.39 -3.99
C GLY A 61 -12.75 1.57 -4.10
N ILE A 62 -13.99 1.31 -4.51
CA ILE A 62 -15.02 2.35 -4.65
C ILE A 62 -15.39 2.95 -3.30
N VAL A 63 -15.69 2.10 -2.31
CA VAL A 63 -16.09 2.55 -0.97
C VAL A 63 -14.96 3.30 -0.29
N SER A 64 -13.73 2.78 -0.34
CA SER A 64 -12.58 3.45 0.27
C SER A 64 -12.31 4.82 -0.36
N THR A 65 -12.35 4.91 -1.69
CA THR A 65 -12.12 6.17 -2.42
C THR A 65 -13.21 7.19 -2.11
N ALA A 66 -14.48 6.77 -2.08
CA ALA A 66 -15.60 7.66 -1.77
C ALA A 66 -15.48 8.25 -0.35
N ILE A 67 -15.17 7.43 0.64
CA ILE A 67 -14.97 7.89 2.02
C ILE A 67 -13.71 8.76 2.11
N ALA A 68 -12.63 8.37 1.44
CA ALA A 68 -11.38 9.12 1.45
C ALA A 68 -11.55 10.52 0.85
N LEU A 69 -12.32 10.65 -0.24
CA LEU A 69 -12.74 11.92 -0.83
C LEU A 69 -13.45 12.80 0.19
N LEU A 70 -14.48 12.27 0.85
CA LEU A 70 -15.25 13.01 1.86
C LEU A 70 -14.39 13.52 3.02
N LEU A 71 -13.45 12.70 3.51
CA LEU A 71 -12.54 13.10 4.60
C LEU A 71 -11.42 14.05 4.12
N SER A 72 -10.96 13.89 2.88
CA SER A 72 -9.88 14.70 2.32
C SER A 72 -10.27 16.14 2.07
N LEU A 73 -11.54 16.42 1.76
CA LEU A 73 -12.03 17.78 1.50
C LEU A 73 -11.83 18.71 2.70
N PRO A 74 -12.38 18.43 3.90
CA PRO A 74 -12.18 19.30 5.05
C PRO A 74 -10.71 19.34 5.49
N LEU A 75 -9.99 18.22 5.44
CA LEU A 75 -8.58 18.17 5.82
C LEU A 75 -7.69 18.98 4.84
N GLY A 76 -7.97 18.92 3.55
CA GLY A 76 -7.25 19.65 2.50
C GLY A 76 -7.45 21.16 2.63
N VAL A 77 -8.68 21.59 2.88
CA VAL A 77 -9.01 23.01 3.15
C VAL A 77 -8.28 23.53 4.39
N LEU A 78 -8.25 22.74 5.48
CA LEU A 78 -7.54 23.12 6.71
C LEU A 78 -6.01 23.08 6.57
N ALA A 79 -5.49 22.28 5.63
CA ALA A 79 -4.06 22.14 5.37
C ALA A 79 -3.51 23.13 4.34
N ALA A 80 -4.34 24.02 3.79
CA ALA A 80 -3.94 25.06 2.85
C ALA A 80 -3.61 26.38 3.57
N ARG A 81 -2.45 27.00 3.27
CA ARG A 81 -2.00 28.25 3.92
C ARG A 81 -2.98 29.41 3.79
N ASN A 82 -3.64 29.55 2.64
CA ASN A 82 -4.56 30.65 2.36
C ASN A 82 -5.91 30.54 3.10
N THR A 83 -6.35 29.33 3.42
CA THR A 83 -7.68 29.07 4.00
C THR A 83 -7.62 28.69 5.47
N SER A 84 -6.44 28.30 5.98
CA SER A 84 -6.28 27.90 7.38
C SER A 84 -6.50 29.08 8.36
N PRO A 85 -7.34 28.95 9.40
CA PRO A 85 -7.62 30.03 10.35
C PRO A 85 -6.45 30.36 11.28
N HIS A 86 -5.60 29.37 11.60
CA HIS A 86 -4.52 29.51 12.57
C HIS A 86 -3.27 28.71 12.13
N PRO A 87 -2.04 29.27 12.24
CA PRO A 87 -0.82 28.62 11.78
C PRO A 87 -0.52 27.29 12.50
N VAL A 88 -0.89 27.16 13.77
CA VAL A 88 -0.75 25.88 14.51
C VAL A 88 -1.64 24.80 13.92
N LEU A 89 -2.89 25.12 13.57
CA LEU A 89 -3.83 24.15 12.99
C LEU A 89 -3.32 23.68 11.62
N TYR A 90 -2.84 24.62 10.80
CA TYR A 90 -2.18 24.33 9.53
C TYR A 90 -1.05 23.30 9.69
N HIS A 91 -0.11 23.54 10.60
CA HIS A 91 1.01 22.64 10.82
C HIS A 91 0.57 21.27 11.37
N CYS A 92 -0.39 21.24 12.29
CA CYS A 92 -0.93 19.99 12.85
C CYS A 92 -1.56 19.11 11.77
N ILE A 93 -2.46 19.67 10.94
CA ILE A 93 -3.13 18.90 9.88
C ILE A 93 -2.13 18.47 8.82
N ARG A 94 -1.18 19.32 8.43
CA ARG A 94 -0.17 18.96 7.43
C ARG A 94 0.77 17.86 7.92
N ASN A 95 1.13 17.88 9.21
CA ASN A 95 1.88 16.79 9.84
C ASN A 95 1.06 15.51 9.92
N LEU A 96 -0.23 15.58 10.22
CA LEU A 96 -1.13 14.43 10.18
C LEU A 96 -1.18 13.81 8.77
N LEU A 97 -1.39 14.61 7.73
CA LEU A 97 -1.41 14.14 6.33
C LEU A 97 -0.07 13.52 5.91
N ASN A 98 1.05 14.07 6.39
CA ASN A 98 2.37 13.49 6.17
C ASN A 98 2.54 12.16 6.89
N LEU A 99 2.06 12.05 8.14
CA LEU A 99 2.09 10.80 8.92
C LEU A 99 1.26 9.70 8.27
N MET A 100 0.06 10.02 7.77
CA MET A 100 -0.80 9.07 7.07
C MET A 100 -0.10 8.41 5.87
N ARG A 101 0.86 9.12 5.26
CA ARG A 101 1.63 8.67 4.09
C ARG A 101 3.04 8.16 4.41
N ALA A 102 3.45 8.20 5.68
CA ALA A 102 4.82 7.85 6.07
C ALA A 102 5.08 6.34 6.04
N LEU A 103 4.06 5.53 6.29
CA LEU A 103 4.16 4.08 6.31
C LEU A 103 3.54 3.47 5.06
N PRO A 104 4.06 2.32 4.58
CA PRO A 104 3.41 1.54 3.53
C PRO A 104 1.99 1.12 3.93
N GLU A 105 1.08 1.02 2.95
CA GLU A 105 -0.31 0.60 3.16
C GLU A 105 -0.40 -0.75 3.90
N LEU A 106 0.49 -1.69 3.58
CA LEU A 106 0.56 -2.99 4.24
C LEU A 106 0.73 -2.87 5.77
N VAL A 107 1.50 -1.88 6.23
CA VAL A 107 1.71 -1.66 7.68
C VAL A 107 0.41 -1.19 8.32
N TRP A 108 -0.31 -0.26 7.70
CA TRP A 108 -1.61 0.18 8.17
C TRP A 108 -2.65 -0.95 8.14
N ALA A 109 -2.65 -1.77 7.10
CA ALA A 109 -3.50 -2.95 7.02
C ALA A 109 -3.23 -3.89 8.19
N LEU A 110 -1.97 -4.18 8.53
CA LEU A 110 -1.62 -5.00 9.69
C LEU A 110 -2.09 -4.38 11.02
N VAL A 111 -1.97 -3.06 11.18
CA VAL A 111 -2.50 -2.34 12.36
C VAL A 111 -4.01 -2.51 12.46
N PHE A 112 -4.76 -2.30 11.38
CA PHE A 112 -6.22 -2.47 11.39
C PHE A 112 -6.64 -3.94 11.53
N VAL A 113 -5.88 -4.88 11.00
CA VAL A 113 -6.10 -6.32 11.22
C VAL A 113 -5.96 -6.66 12.69
N SER A 114 -4.97 -6.09 13.39
CA SER A 114 -4.82 -6.31 14.84
C SER A 114 -5.99 -5.74 15.65
N ALA A 115 -6.64 -4.68 15.16
CA ALA A 115 -7.74 -4.01 15.85
C ALA A 115 -9.12 -4.64 15.57
N VAL A 116 -9.38 -5.09 14.33
CA VAL A 116 -10.71 -5.51 13.86
C VAL A 116 -10.76 -7.01 13.51
N GLY A 117 -9.60 -7.65 13.32
CA GLY A 117 -9.48 -9.05 12.91
C GLY A 117 -9.17 -9.22 11.42
N LEU A 118 -9.02 -10.46 10.98
CA LEU A 118 -8.73 -10.79 9.58
C LEU A 118 -9.97 -10.64 8.70
N GLY A 119 -9.81 -10.01 7.54
CA GLY A 119 -10.87 -9.87 6.55
C GLY A 119 -10.62 -8.72 5.57
N PRO A 120 -11.64 -8.38 4.75
CA PRO A 120 -11.56 -7.29 3.77
C PRO A 120 -11.62 -5.90 4.43
N LEU A 121 -12.35 -5.80 5.54
CA LEU A 121 -12.62 -4.54 6.25
C LEU A 121 -11.34 -3.81 6.70
N PRO A 122 -10.32 -4.46 7.33
CA PRO A 122 -9.04 -3.82 7.61
C PRO A 122 -8.34 -3.23 6.38
N GLY A 123 -8.44 -3.92 5.23
CA GLY A 123 -7.88 -3.44 3.96
C GLY A 123 -8.58 -2.17 3.50
N VAL A 124 -9.92 -2.14 3.55
CA VAL A 124 -10.70 -0.92 3.26
C VAL A 124 -10.33 0.23 4.18
N MET A 125 -10.17 -0.02 5.49
CA MET A 125 -9.78 1.01 6.46
C MET A 125 -8.37 1.55 6.20
N ALA A 126 -7.42 0.67 5.85
CA ALA A 126 -6.07 1.06 5.46
C ALA A 126 -6.08 1.93 4.20
N LEU A 127 -6.83 1.50 3.18
CA LEU A 127 -7.01 2.25 1.93
C LEU A 127 -7.61 3.63 2.20
N ILE A 128 -8.67 3.74 3.01
CA ILE A 128 -9.27 5.04 3.38
C ILE A 128 -8.20 5.93 4.01
N PHE A 129 -7.51 5.44 5.03
CA PHE A 129 -6.56 6.22 5.81
C PHE A 129 -5.43 6.77 4.95
N VAL A 130 -4.80 5.91 4.15
CA VAL A 130 -3.68 6.29 3.29
C VAL A 130 -4.16 7.22 2.17
N THR A 131 -5.27 6.88 1.49
CA THR A 131 -5.81 7.65 0.36
C THR A 131 -6.27 9.05 0.81
N THR A 132 -6.87 9.19 1.99
CA THR A 132 -7.19 10.50 2.58
C THR A 132 -5.95 11.35 2.76
N GLY A 133 -4.84 10.78 3.24
CA GLY A 133 -3.57 11.48 3.39
C GLY A 133 -3.01 11.99 2.05
N PHE A 134 -3.05 11.15 1.02
CA PHE A 134 -2.62 11.52 -0.34
C PHE A 134 -3.50 12.63 -0.93
N LEU A 135 -4.82 12.41 -0.95
CA LEU A 135 -5.77 13.31 -1.58
C LEU A 135 -5.90 14.63 -0.82
N GLY A 136 -5.90 14.61 0.51
CA GLY A 136 -5.99 15.82 1.33
C GLY A 136 -4.79 16.74 1.10
N LYS A 137 -3.59 16.17 0.97
CA LYS A 137 -2.39 16.96 0.67
C LYS A 137 -2.40 17.49 -0.77
N PHE A 138 -2.82 16.67 -1.73
CA PHE A 138 -2.99 17.10 -3.12
C PHE A 138 -4.02 18.24 -3.26
N LEU A 139 -5.14 18.16 -2.53
CA LEU A 139 -6.14 19.22 -2.47
C LEU A 139 -5.57 20.48 -1.81
N ALA A 140 -4.85 20.35 -0.70
CA ALA A 140 -4.22 21.49 -0.03
C ALA A 140 -3.22 22.21 -0.95
N GLU A 141 -2.38 21.46 -1.66
CA GLU A 141 -1.44 22.00 -2.64
C GLU A 141 -2.18 22.67 -3.81
N SER A 142 -3.28 22.09 -4.28
CA SER A 142 -4.12 22.69 -5.32
C SER A 142 -4.76 24.00 -4.87
N ILE A 143 -5.26 24.06 -3.63
CA ILE A 143 -5.86 25.27 -3.06
C ILE A 143 -4.80 26.35 -2.84
N GLU A 144 -3.59 25.99 -2.40
CA GLU A 144 -2.47 26.93 -2.23
C GLU A 144 -1.98 27.54 -3.55
N VAL A 145 -2.15 26.83 -4.68
CA VAL A 145 -1.78 27.31 -6.03
C VAL A 145 -2.82 28.30 -6.59
N VAL A 146 -4.06 28.25 -6.12
CA VAL A 146 -5.07 29.24 -6.48
C VAL A 146 -4.81 30.52 -5.69
N ASP A 147 -4.07 31.43 -6.33
CA ASP A 147 -3.76 32.80 -5.91
C ASP A 147 -4.43 33.78 -6.88
#